data_AF-A0A9D7CWU6-F1
#
_entry.id   AF-A0A9D7CWU6-F1
#
_cell.length_a   1.000
_cell.length_b   1.000
_cell.length_c   1.000
_cell.angle_alpha   90.00
_cell.angle_beta   90.00
_cell.angle_gamma   90.00
#
_symmetry.space_group_name_H-M   'P 1'
#
loop_
_entity.id
_entity.type
_entity.pdbx_description
1 polymer ?
#
loop_
_entity_poly.entity_id
_entity_poly.type
_entity_poly.pdbx_seq_one_letter_code
_entity_poly.pdbx_strand_id
1 'polypeptide(L)'
;MAKLRSSARLLAVVALAANVLASAPVLAQAGDAKAALASADKAVKAKDWAKAQADFRAAHAASPSAQAVHGLGGASYELKAWAEAYEAYDEFLKSYKDAMGGGAKALAEKRLKELEAKTGAVTVLVNEAGAEVFLGDRKLGASPVRALVRVATGPHKVRVTKAGFAAFEKNIDVAASARVSVDVALTKEAKTGRLVVKESGGQAVRVIVDGVDMGPAPWEGELPRDRTTSPFAAQRSARRRKRSR
;
A
#
# COMPACT_ATOMS: atom_id res chain seq x y z
N MET A 1 -46.48 46.74 53.81
CA MET A 1 -46.15 47.96 53.04
C MET A 1 -44.72 47.81 52.49
N ALA A 2 -44.50 48.22 51.22
CA ALA A 2 -43.23 48.45 50.49
C ALA A 2 -42.25 47.26 50.32
N LYS A 3 -42.01 46.66 49.14
CA LYS A 3 -41.48 47.07 47.81
C LYS A 3 -39.95 46.91 47.63
N LEU A 4 -39.59 46.15 46.58
CA LEU A 4 -38.37 46.20 45.72
C LEU A 4 -37.06 45.60 46.32
N ARG A 5 -36.16 44.90 45.62
CA ARG A 5 -35.80 44.78 44.20
C ARG A 5 -34.94 43.50 43.95
N SER A 6 -35.08 42.95 42.76
CA SER A 6 -34.26 42.01 41.97
C SER A 6 -32.81 41.71 42.39
N SER A 7 -32.39 40.45 42.21
CA SER A 7 -31.26 40.07 41.33
C SER A 7 -31.16 38.55 41.16
N ALA A 8 -31.27 38.09 39.92
CA ALA A 8 -31.04 36.73 39.48
C ALA A 8 -29.54 36.44 39.32
N ARG A 9 -29.09 35.24 39.70
CA ARG A 9 -27.92 34.58 39.08
C ARG A 9 -28.18 33.08 38.97
N LEU A 10 -28.33 32.64 37.71
CA LEU A 10 -28.24 31.24 37.28
C LEU A 10 -26.86 30.68 37.67
N LEU A 11 -26.84 29.49 38.27
CA LEU A 11 -25.67 28.62 38.31
C LEU A 11 -25.97 27.41 37.43
N ALA A 12 -25.35 27.38 36.26
CA ALA A 12 -25.34 26.26 35.35
C ALA A 12 -24.48 25.14 35.95
N VAL A 13 -25.08 23.98 36.20
CA VAL A 13 -24.36 22.75 36.55
C VAL A 13 -23.82 22.15 35.25
N VAL A 14 -22.54 22.39 34.98
CA VAL A 14 -21.80 21.66 33.94
C VAL A 14 -21.42 20.30 34.54
N ALA A 15 -22.13 19.25 34.12
CA ALA A 15 -21.72 17.88 34.38
C ALA A 15 -20.44 17.59 33.59
N LEU A 16 -19.30 17.68 34.26
CA LEU A 16 -18.02 17.22 33.73
C LEU A 16 -18.03 15.69 33.76
N ALA A 17 -18.45 15.07 32.65
CA ALA A 17 -18.19 13.67 32.40
C ALA A 17 -16.68 13.49 32.29
N ALA A 18 -16.06 13.01 33.37
CA ALA A 18 -14.68 12.56 33.36
C ALA A 18 -14.56 11.34 32.46
N ASN A 19 -14.14 11.55 31.20
CA ASN A 19 -13.60 10.47 30.39
C ASN A 19 -12.29 10.01 31.04
N VAL A 20 -12.39 9.00 31.90
CA VAL A 20 -11.25 8.20 32.30
C VAL A 20 -10.82 7.40 31.07
N LEU A 21 -9.86 7.95 30.32
CA LEU A 21 -8.97 7.15 29.48
C LEU A 21 -8.23 6.21 30.44
N ALA A 22 -8.68 4.97 30.53
CA ALA A 22 -7.97 3.92 31.23
C ALA A 22 -6.63 3.71 30.53
N SER A 23 -5.56 4.27 31.12
CA SER A 23 -4.18 4.00 30.76
C SER A 23 -3.79 2.58 31.19
N ALA A 24 -4.25 1.56 30.48
CA ALA A 24 -3.72 0.21 30.63
C ALA A 24 -3.60 -0.47 29.27
N PRO A 25 -2.39 -0.45 28.68
CA PRO A 25 -1.83 -1.73 28.21
C PRO A 25 -0.32 -1.93 28.43
N VAL A 26 0.42 -0.98 29.01
CA VAL A 26 1.91 -1.02 29.00
C VAL A 26 2.49 -2.22 29.79
N LEU A 27 1.91 -2.58 30.94
CA LEU A 27 2.45 -3.67 31.78
C LEU A 27 2.24 -5.07 31.19
N ALA A 28 1.15 -5.29 30.44
CA ALA A 28 0.88 -6.56 29.76
C ALA A 28 1.83 -6.75 28.55
N GLN A 29 1.98 -5.71 27.73
CA GLN A 29 2.89 -5.72 26.57
C GLN A 29 4.37 -5.87 26.95
N ALA A 30 4.79 -5.36 28.10
CA ALA A 30 6.16 -5.54 28.58
C ALA A 30 6.50 -6.99 28.95
N GLY A 31 5.54 -7.76 29.48
CA GLY A 31 5.70 -9.19 29.77
C GLY A 31 5.87 -10.01 28.49
N ASP A 32 5.04 -9.71 27.48
CA ASP A 32 5.09 -10.34 26.17
C ASP A 32 6.42 -10.07 25.44
N ALA A 33 6.94 -8.83 25.52
CA ALA A 33 8.21 -8.46 24.91
C ALA A 33 9.40 -9.25 25.50
N LYS A 34 9.44 -9.42 26.83
CA LYS A 34 10.52 -10.17 27.50
C LYS A 34 10.46 -11.66 27.17
N ALA A 35 9.27 -12.24 27.08
CA ALA A 35 9.08 -13.63 26.66
C ALA A 35 9.53 -13.85 25.21
N ALA A 36 9.20 -12.92 24.31
CA ALA A 36 9.63 -12.95 22.92
C ALA A 36 11.16 -12.84 22.79
N LEU A 37 11.82 -11.97 23.56
CA LEU A 37 13.29 -11.89 23.61
C LEU A 37 13.92 -13.22 24.07
N ALA A 38 13.41 -13.82 25.15
CA ALA A 38 13.93 -15.09 25.64
C ALA A 38 13.77 -16.23 24.61
N SER A 39 12.63 -16.24 23.88
CA SER A 39 12.40 -17.17 22.77
C SER A 39 13.37 -16.93 21.62
N ALA A 40 13.60 -15.66 21.26
CA ALA A 40 14.53 -15.27 20.20
C ALA A 40 15.98 -15.69 20.55
N ASP A 41 16.45 -15.43 21.77
CA ASP A 41 17.79 -15.82 22.22
C ASP A 41 17.98 -17.35 22.21
N LYS A 42 16.93 -18.11 22.56
CA LYS A 42 16.93 -19.58 22.45
C LYS A 42 17.02 -20.02 20.99
N ALA A 43 16.27 -19.38 20.10
CA ALA A 43 16.30 -19.66 18.66
C ALA A 43 17.68 -19.35 18.05
N VAL A 44 18.33 -18.24 18.46
CA VAL A 44 19.72 -17.90 18.09
C VAL A 44 20.69 -19.00 18.49
N LYS A 45 20.61 -19.48 19.75
CA LYS A 45 21.46 -20.60 20.23
C LYS A 45 21.22 -21.88 19.43
N ALA A 46 19.98 -22.13 19.03
CA ALA A 46 19.61 -23.26 18.17
C ALA A 46 19.95 -23.04 16.68
N LYS A 47 20.48 -21.86 16.30
CA LYS A 47 20.69 -21.42 14.90
C LYS A 47 19.42 -21.41 14.05
N ASP A 48 18.26 -21.36 14.69
CA ASP A 48 16.98 -21.15 14.02
C ASP A 48 16.79 -19.65 13.76
N TRP A 49 17.47 -19.16 12.73
CA TRP A 49 17.49 -17.74 12.39
C TRP A 49 16.12 -17.22 11.99
N ALA A 50 15.29 -18.04 11.35
CA ALA A 50 13.94 -17.69 10.93
C ALA A 50 13.04 -17.42 12.14
N LYS A 51 13.05 -18.32 13.12
CA LYS A 51 12.34 -18.11 14.38
C LYS A 51 12.92 -16.93 15.17
N ALA A 52 14.25 -16.83 15.25
CA ALA A 52 14.89 -15.71 15.95
C ALA A 52 14.49 -14.36 15.36
N GLN A 53 14.49 -14.23 14.03
CA GLN A 53 14.05 -13.01 13.35
C GLN A 53 12.60 -12.66 13.68
N ALA A 54 11.69 -13.63 13.61
CA ALA A 54 10.28 -13.43 13.93
C ALA A 54 10.07 -13.02 15.40
N ASP A 55 10.73 -13.70 16.32
CA ASP A 55 10.61 -13.46 17.76
C ASP A 55 11.25 -12.09 18.15
N PHE A 56 12.39 -11.71 17.55
CA PHE A 56 12.96 -10.36 17.75
C PHE A 56 12.08 -9.25 17.18
N ARG A 57 11.45 -9.47 16.02
CA ARG A 57 10.50 -8.50 15.43
C ARG A 57 9.28 -8.33 16.34
N ALA A 58 8.75 -9.43 16.87
CA ALA A 58 7.64 -9.40 17.82
C ALA A 58 8.03 -8.69 19.13
N ALA A 59 9.23 -8.99 19.66
CA ALA A 59 9.76 -8.32 20.84
C ALA A 59 9.90 -6.81 20.64
N HIS A 60 10.49 -6.38 19.52
CA HIS A 60 10.65 -4.96 19.19
C HIS A 60 9.30 -4.25 19.01
N ALA A 61 8.33 -4.91 18.36
CA ALA A 61 6.99 -4.36 18.17
C ALA A 61 6.22 -4.22 19.50
N ALA A 62 6.42 -5.13 20.44
CA ALA A 62 5.82 -5.07 21.78
C ALA A 62 6.53 -4.04 22.68
N SER A 63 7.86 -3.98 22.61
CA SER A 63 8.67 -3.00 23.34
C SER A 63 9.99 -2.72 22.61
N PRO A 64 10.15 -1.52 22.00
CA PRO A 64 11.39 -1.15 21.32
C PRO A 64 12.59 -1.18 22.26
N SER A 65 13.59 -2.01 21.94
CA SER A 65 14.78 -2.19 22.78
C SER A 65 16.04 -2.46 21.95
N ALA A 66 17.18 -2.08 22.51
CA ALA A 66 18.50 -2.27 21.91
C ALA A 66 18.79 -3.75 21.60
N GLN A 67 18.43 -4.66 22.51
CA GLN A 67 18.62 -6.09 22.33
C GLN A 67 17.77 -6.63 21.17
N ALA A 68 16.50 -6.22 21.08
CA ALA A 68 15.62 -6.68 20.01
C ALA A 68 16.10 -6.20 18.63
N VAL A 69 16.47 -4.93 18.50
CA VAL A 69 16.92 -4.36 17.22
C VAL A 69 18.28 -4.95 16.79
N HIS A 70 19.25 -5.04 17.71
CA HIS A 70 20.54 -5.66 17.39
C HIS A 70 20.39 -7.15 17.04
N GLY A 71 19.58 -7.89 17.81
CA GLY A 71 19.27 -9.29 17.55
C GLY A 71 18.57 -9.49 16.20
N LEU A 72 17.61 -8.63 15.87
CA LEU A 72 16.93 -8.62 14.57
C LEU A 72 17.92 -8.39 13.43
N GLY A 73 18.85 -7.45 13.57
CA GLY A 73 19.92 -7.21 12.60
C GLY A 73 20.81 -8.44 12.40
N GLY A 74 21.20 -9.11 13.49
CA GLY A 74 21.97 -10.35 13.47
C GLY A 74 21.26 -11.50 12.76
N ALA A 75 20.04 -11.82 13.19
CA ALA A 75 19.25 -12.90 12.60
C ALA A 75 18.93 -12.62 11.12
N SER A 76 18.58 -11.39 10.77
CA SER A 76 18.30 -10.99 9.38
C SER A 76 19.55 -11.08 8.50
N TYR A 77 20.73 -10.82 9.06
CA TYR A 77 22.00 -10.97 8.34
C TYR A 77 22.26 -12.44 7.97
N GLU A 78 22.07 -13.36 8.92
CA GLU A 78 22.23 -14.81 8.67
C GLU A 78 21.21 -15.34 7.66
N LEU A 79 19.97 -14.81 7.67
CA LEU A 79 18.93 -15.13 6.70
C LEU A 79 19.12 -14.51 5.33
N LYS A 80 20.16 -13.69 5.13
CA LYS A 80 20.37 -12.91 3.89
C LYS A 80 19.25 -11.92 3.59
N ALA A 81 18.48 -11.53 4.60
CA ALA A 81 17.48 -10.48 4.52
C ALA A 81 18.16 -9.10 4.59
N TRP A 82 18.99 -8.78 3.60
CA TRP A 82 19.93 -7.65 3.63
C TRP A 82 19.27 -6.30 3.93
N ALA A 83 18.10 -6.06 3.35
CA ALA A 83 17.36 -4.82 3.58
C ALA A 83 16.90 -4.70 5.04
N GLU A 84 16.36 -5.77 5.64
CA GLU A 84 15.91 -5.74 7.03
C GLU A 84 17.09 -5.68 8.00
N ALA A 85 18.17 -6.41 7.70
CA ALA A 85 19.40 -6.32 8.47
C ALA A 85 19.96 -4.89 8.47
N TYR A 86 19.93 -4.20 7.32
CA TYR A 86 20.39 -2.82 7.19
C TYR A 86 19.58 -1.90 8.09
N GLU A 87 18.26 -1.93 7.96
CA GLU A 87 17.35 -1.07 8.73
C GLU A 87 17.50 -1.31 10.24
N ALA A 88 17.63 -2.58 10.66
CA ALA A 88 17.83 -2.90 12.06
C ALA A 88 19.17 -2.38 12.61
N TYR A 89 20.29 -2.58 11.91
CA TYR A 89 21.57 -2.03 12.39
C TYR A 89 21.63 -0.51 12.31
N ASP A 90 21.02 0.11 11.30
CA ASP A 90 20.89 1.56 11.19
C ASP A 90 20.06 2.14 12.34
N GLU A 91 18.94 1.52 12.68
CA GLU A 91 18.14 1.88 13.86
C GLU A 91 18.93 1.69 15.16
N PHE A 92 19.66 0.59 15.31
CA PHE A 92 20.50 0.35 16.47
C PHE A 92 21.53 1.48 16.67
N LEU A 93 22.20 1.91 15.61
CA LEU A 93 23.19 2.99 15.66
C LEU A 93 22.55 4.37 15.88
N LYS A 94 21.31 4.60 15.40
CA LYS A 94 20.60 5.87 15.59
C LYS A 94 20.04 6.01 17.00
N SER A 95 19.42 4.94 17.52
CA SER A 95 18.60 4.99 18.73
C SER A 95 19.27 4.35 19.96
N TYR A 96 20.25 3.46 19.76
CA TYR A 96 20.77 2.57 20.82
C TYR A 96 22.31 2.42 20.84
N LYS A 97 23.05 3.30 20.16
CA LYS A 97 24.51 3.19 19.97
C LYS A 97 25.34 2.96 21.24
N ASP A 98 24.87 3.44 22.39
CA ASP A 98 25.57 3.35 23.68
C ASP A 98 24.94 2.31 24.63
N ALA A 99 23.86 1.64 24.21
CA ALA A 99 23.05 0.78 25.09
C ALA A 99 23.65 -0.63 25.33
N MET A 100 24.52 -1.12 24.43
CA MET A 100 25.10 -2.49 24.52
C MET A 100 26.64 -2.51 24.48
N GLY A 101 27.28 -1.37 24.79
CA GLY A 101 28.73 -1.24 24.81
C GLY A 101 29.39 -1.13 23.43
N GLY A 102 30.68 -0.77 23.43
CA GLY A 102 31.43 -0.46 22.20
C GLY A 102 31.53 -1.61 21.20
N GLY A 103 31.52 -2.86 21.67
CA GLY A 103 31.59 -4.04 20.80
C GLY A 103 30.35 -4.21 19.90
N ALA A 104 29.15 -4.02 20.46
CA ALA A 104 27.90 -4.11 19.70
C ALA A 104 27.80 -2.99 18.66
N LYS A 105 28.20 -1.77 19.03
CA LYS A 105 28.29 -0.63 18.11
C LYS A 105 29.25 -0.91 16.96
N ALA A 106 30.47 -1.33 17.25
CA ALA A 106 31.48 -1.62 16.22
C ALA A 106 31.04 -2.74 15.27
N LEU A 107 30.33 -3.76 15.79
CA LEU A 107 29.73 -4.81 14.96
C LEU A 107 28.66 -4.23 14.02
N ALA A 108 27.73 -3.43 14.54
CA ALA A 108 26.68 -2.82 13.75
C ALA A 108 27.24 -1.91 12.65
N GLU A 109 28.24 -1.08 12.95
CA GLU A 109 28.93 -0.22 11.97
C GLU A 109 29.59 -1.06 10.86
N LYS A 110 30.30 -2.12 11.23
CA LYS A 110 30.91 -3.05 10.27
C LYS A 110 29.86 -3.69 9.37
N ARG A 111 28.76 -4.21 9.97
CA ARG A 111 27.68 -4.86 9.23
C ARG A 111 26.97 -3.88 8.30
N LEU A 112 26.75 -2.63 8.74
CA LEU A 112 26.11 -1.63 7.90
C LEU A 112 26.93 -1.37 6.63
N LYS A 113 28.25 -1.21 6.76
CA LYS A 113 29.16 -1.05 5.61
C LYS A 113 29.12 -2.25 4.65
N GLU A 114 29.07 -3.47 5.18
CA GLU A 114 28.89 -4.69 4.34
C GLU A 114 27.53 -4.71 3.64
N LEU A 115 26.47 -4.25 4.32
CA LEU A 115 25.11 -4.23 3.82
C LEU A 115 24.87 -3.11 2.79
N GLU A 116 25.60 -2.00 2.83
CA GLU A 116 25.59 -0.96 1.78
C GLU A 116 26.02 -1.53 0.41
N ALA A 117 26.96 -2.47 0.41
CA ALA A 117 27.40 -3.16 -0.80
C ALA A 117 26.39 -4.21 -1.29
N LYS A 118 25.41 -4.61 -0.45
CA LYS A 118 24.40 -5.64 -0.74
C LYS A 118 22.98 -5.08 -0.87
N THR A 119 22.81 -3.78 -0.68
CA THR A 119 21.51 -3.13 -0.73
C THR A 119 21.56 -1.87 -1.58
N GLY A 120 20.43 -1.52 -2.18
CA GLY A 120 20.17 -0.23 -2.78
C GLY A 120 18.84 0.30 -2.27
N ALA A 121 18.44 1.47 -2.72
CA ALA A 121 17.21 2.12 -2.30
C ALA A 121 16.32 2.44 -3.48
N VAL A 122 15.01 2.26 -3.30
CA VAL A 122 13.99 2.48 -4.31
C VAL A 122 12.98 3.50 -3.79
N THR A 123 12.64 4.45 -4.64
CA THR A 123 11.54 5.41 -4.44
C THR A 123 10.47 5.09 -5.46
N VAL A 124 9.21 4.94 -5.02
CA VAL A 124 8.07 4.71 -5.92
C VAL A 124 7.10 5.88 -5.77
N LEU A 125 6.93 6.63 -6.86
CA LEU A 125 6.03 7.77 -6.94
C LEU A 125 4.82 7.35 -7.77
N VAL A 126 3.64 7.37 -7.16
CA VAL A 126 2.39 7.00 -7.84
C VAL A 126 1.52 8.23 -7.96
N ASN A 127 1.03 8.51 -9.18
CA ASN A 127 0.14 9.64 -9.44
C ASN A 127 -1.20 9.55 -8.68
N GLU A 128 -1.67 8.33 -8.45
CA GLU A 128 -2.93 8.02 -7.77
C GLU A 128 -2.69 7.62 -6.32
N ALA A 129 -3.28 8.36 -5.36
CA ALA A 129 -3.29 7.98 -3.95
C ALA A 129 -4.18 6.76 -3.69
N GLY A 130 -3.86 5.98 -2.65
CA GLY A 130 -4.61 4.78 -2.26
C GLY A 130 -4.36 3.55 -3.14
N ALA A 131 -3.38 3.60 -4.04
CA ALA A 131 -2.98 2.44 -4.85
C ALA A 131 -2.08 1.51 -4.03
N GLU A 132 -2.31 0.20 -4.10
CA GLU A 132 -1.46 -0.77 -3.42
C GLU A 132 -0.13 -0.94 -4.17
N VAL A 133 0.98 -0.74 -3.46
CA VAL A 133 2.33 -0.84 -4.01
C VAL A 133 3.02 -2.08 -3.47
N PHE A 134 3.62 -2.85 -4.36
CA PHE A 134 4.41 -4.04 -4.08
C PHE A 134 5.80 -3.92 -4.72
N LEU A 135 6.80 -4.40 -4.00
CA LEU A 135 8.18 -4.50 -4.47
C LEU A 135 8.64 -5.95 -4.29
N GLY A 136 8.71 -6.68 -5.40
CA GLY A 136 8.79 -8.14 -5.41
C GLY A 136 7.53 -8.74 -4.77
N ASP A 137 7.75 -9.53 -3.72
CA ASP A 137 6.70 -10.15 -2.91
C ASP A 137 6.34 -9.31 -1.67
N ARG A 138 7.08 -8.24 -1.41
CA ARG A 138 6.85 -7.37 -0.25
C ARG A 138 5.79 -6.32 -0.58
N LYS A 139 4.68 -6.31 0.19
CA LYS A 139 3.70 -5.23 0.17
C LYS A 139 4.26 -4.01 0.92
N LEU A 140 4.33 -2.87 0.24
CA LEU A 140 4.77 -1.59 0.83
C LEU A 140 3.61 -0.80 1.43
N GLY A 141 2.38 -1.06 0.98
CA GLY A 141 1.16 -0.41 1.46
C GLY A 141 0.47 0.41 0.39
N ALA A 142 -0.41 1.32 0.81
CA ALA A 142 -1.12 2.23 -0.09
C ALA A 142 -0.27 3.48 -0.39
N SER A 143 -0.33 4.00 -1.62
CA SER A 143 0.34 5.24 -2.02
C SER A 143 -0.26 6.47 -1.30
N PRO A 144 0.56 7.47 -0.94
CA PRO A 144 2.02 7.51 -1.05
C PRO A 144 2.71 6.57 -0.04
N VAL A 145 3.69 5.81 -0.50
CA VAL A 145 4.52 4.95 0.36
C VAL A 145 5.72 5.72 0.92
N ARG A 146 6.52 5.09 1.79
CA ARG A 146 7.75 5.68 2.33
C ARG A 146 8.64 6.21 1.19
N ALA A 147 9.18 7.42 1.39
CA ALA A 147 9.98 8.11 0.39
C ALA A 147 11.22 7.33 -0.06
N LEU A 148 11.78 6.47 0.78
CA LEU A 148 12.94 5.65 0.44
C LEU A 148 12.77 4.25 1.04
N VAL A 149 12.76 3.22 0.19
CA VAL A 149 12.64 1.81 0.60
C VAL A 149 13.92 1.09 0.27
N ARG A 150 14.59 0.54 1.28
CA ARG A 150 15.79 -0.27 1.09
C ARG A 150 15.43 -1.67 0.59
N VAL A 151 16.19 -2.16 -0.39
CA VAL A 151 16.08 -3.51 -0.95
C VAL A 151 17.44 -4.14 -1.20
N ALA A 152 17.48 -5.47 -1.30
CA ALA A 152 18.68 -6.19 -1.75
C ALA A 152 19.09 -5.75 -3.17
N THR A 153 20.36 -5.90 -3.52
CA THR A 153 20.81 -5.70 -4.91
C THR A 153 20.25 -6.76 -5.85
N GLY A 154 20.08 -6.39 -7.12
CA GLY A 154 19.61 -7.26 -8.19
C GLY A 154 18.20 -6.90 -8.69
N PRO A 155 17.57 -7.80 -9.45
CA PRO A 155 16.29 -7.53 -10.09
C PRO A 155 15.14 -7.53 -9.08
N HIS A 156 14.29 -6.51 -9.17
CA HIS A 156 13.04 -6.39 -8.42
C HIS A 156 11.89 -6.07 -9.35
N LYS A 157 10.71 -6.58 -9.03
CA LYS A 157 9.47 -6.23 -9.75
C LYS A 157 8.67 -5.23 -8.93
N VAL A 158 8.48 -4.02 -9.46
CA VAL A 158 7.51 -3.06 -8.92
C VAL A 158 6.15 -3.40 -9.50
N ARG A 159 5.15 -3.57 -8.64
CA ARG A 159 3.75 -3.75 -9.03
C ARG A 159 2.88 -2.76 -8.29
N VAL A 160 2.01 -2.08 -9.02
CA VAL A 160 1.04 -1.14 -8.44
C VAL A 160 -0.36 -1.48 -8.95
N THR A 161 -1.29 -1.65 -8.01
CA THR A 161 -2.67 -2.02 -8.32
C THR A 161 -3.66 -1.08 -7.62
N LYS A 162 -4.74 -0.74 -8.31
CA LYS A 162 -5.85 0.03 -7.75
C LYS A 162 -7.14 -0.38 -8.47
N ALA A 163 -8.23 -0.55 -7.73
CA ALA A 163 -9.50 -0.94 -8.32
C ALA A 163 -9.97 0.09 -9.37
N GLY A 164 -10.31 -0.39 -10.57
CA GLY A 164 -10.72 0.46 -11.71
C GLY A 164 -9.55 1.07 -12.50
N PHE A 165 -8.30 0.67 -12.21
CA PHE A 165 -7.10 1.06 -12.94
C PHE A 165 -6.36 -0.17 -13.44
N ALA A 166 -5.68 -0.03 -14.58
CA ALA A 166 -4.88 -1.10 -15.13
C ALA A 166 -3.68 -1.34 -14.21
N ALA A 167 -3.39 -2.60 -13.91
CA ALA A 167 -2.23 -2.94 -13.10
C ALA A 167 -0.94 -2.48 -13.79
N PHE A 168 -0.08 -1.81 -13.05
CA PHE A 168 1.25 -1.43 -13.52
C PHE A 168 2.27 -2.44 -13.00
N GLU A 169 3.11 -2.98 -13.90
CA GLU A 169 4.25 -3.79 -13.54
C GLU A 169 5.51 -3.29 -14.25
N LYS A 170 6.62 -3.17 -13.51
CA LYS A 170 7.93 -2.79 -14.06
C LYS A 170 9.04 -3.55 -13.34
N ASN A 171 9.92 -4.17 -14.11
CA ASN A 171 11.16 -4.73 -13.59
C ASN A 171 12.22 -3.63 -13.50
N ILE A 172 12.90 -3.56 -12.37
CA ILE A 172 14.04 -2.68 -12.13
C ILE A 172 15.23 -3.52 -11.68
N ASP A 173 16.44 -3.07 -11.99
CA ASP A 173 17.66 -3.65 -11.45
C ASP A 173 18.28 -2.65 -10.48
N VAL A 174 18.56 -3.11 -9.26
CA VAL A 174 19.06 -2.27 -8.17
C VAL A 174 20.51 -2.62 -7.91
N ALA A 175 21.42 -1.71 -8.29
CA ALA A 175 22.84 -1.85 -7.99
C ALA A 175 23.17 -1.49 -6.53
N ALA A 176 24.35 -1.91 -6.06
CA ALA A 176 24.83 -1.63 -4.72
C ALA A 176 24.87 -0.12 -4.45
N SER A 177 24.33 0.30 -3.30
CA SER A 177 24.22 1.70 -2.88
C SER A 177 23.48 2.63 -3.86
N ALA A 178 22.88 2.10 -4.93
CA ALA A 178 22.16 2.89 -5.91
C ALA A 178 20.82 3.40 -5.34
N ARG A 179 20.36 4.52 -5.88
CA ARG A 179 19.00 5.04 -5.66
C ARG A 179 18.24 4.99 -6.97
N VAL A 180 17.16 4.22 -7.01
CA VAL A 180 16.30 4.07 -8.20
C VAL A 180 14.97 4.74 -7.93
N SER A 181 14.54 5.64 -8.82
CA SER A 181 13.20 6.22 -8.77
C SER A 181 12.31 5.57 -9.82
N VAL A 182 11.08 5.26 -9.44
CA VAL A 182 10.06 4.68 -10.33
C VAL A 182 8.81 5.54 -10.26
N ASP A 183 8.59 6.30 -11.34
CA ASP A 183 7.36 7.04 -11.55
C ASP A 183 6.30 6.13 -12.18
N VAL A 184 5.14 6.07 -11.52
CA VAL A 184 4.01 5.22 -11.89
C VAL A 184 2.83 6.12 -12.22
N ALA A 185 2.39 6.04 -13.48
CA ALA A 185 1.17 6.67 -13.95
C ALA A 185 0.10 5.59 -14.19
N LEU A 186 -0.82 5.43 -13.24
CA LEU A 186 -1.95 4.52 -13.40
C LEU A 186 -2.98 5.11 -14.37
N THR A 187 -3.44 4.29 -15.30
CA THR A 187 -4.52 4.60 -16.24
C THR A 187 -5.77 3.83 -15.86
N LYS A 188 -6.95 4.45 -16.02
CA LYS A 188 -8.23 3.79 -15.75
C LYS A 188 -8.41 2.59 -16.68
N GLU A 189 -8.94 1.49 -16.17
CA GLU A 189 -9.32 0.35 -17.01
C GLU A 189 -10.46 0.74 -17.94
N ALA A 190 -10.23 0.62 -19.24
CA ALA A 190 -11.30 0.72 -20.23
C ALA A 190 -12.19 -0.51 -20.09
N LYS A 191 -13.37 -0.34 -19.49
CA LYS A 191 -14.38 -1.41 -19.43
C LYS A 191 -15.08 -1.46 -20.77
N THR A 192 -14.62 -2.26 -21.74
CA THR A 192 -15.39 -2.49 -22.97
C THR A 192 -16.42 -3.62 -22.77
N GLY A 193 -17.46 -3.64 -23.59
CA GLY A 193 -18.46 -4.68 -23.70
C GLY A 193 -18.72 -4.99 -25.17
N ARG A 194 -18.91 -6.27 -25.50
CA ARG A 194 -19.28 -6.70 -26.85
C ARG A 194 -20.77 -6.48 -27.07
N LEU A 195 -21.14 -5.71 -28.09
CA LEU A 195 -22.51 -5.53 -28.54
C LEU A 195 -22.71 -6.27 -29.86
N VAL A 196 -23.78 -7.06 -29.93
CA VAL A 196 -24.22 -7.75 -31.14
C VAL A 196 -25.64 -7.30 -31.47
N VAL A 197 -25.83 -6.69 -32.63
CA VAL A 197 -27.12 -6.24 -33.14
C VAL A 197 -27.53 -7.15 -34.28
N LYS A 198 -28.59 -7.92 -34.08
CA LYS A 198 -29.19 -8.79 -35.11
C LYS A 198 -30.53 -8.22 -35.55
N GLU A 199 -30.78 -8.22 -36.85
CA GLU A 199 -32.06 -7.86 -37.45
C GLU A 199 -32.66 -9.13 -38.06
N SER A 200 -33.89 -9.48 -37.65
CA SER A 200 -34.52 -10.76 -37.99
C SER A 200 -35.61 -10.63 -39.06
N GLY A 201 -35.93 -9.41 -39.50
CA GLY A 201 -37.03 -9.09 -40.41
C GLY A 201 -36.64 -8.91 -41.87
N GLY A 202 -35.35 -9.08 -42.21
CA GLY A 202 -34.82 -8.87 -43.57
C GLY A 202 -34.83 -7.40 -44.00
N GLN A 203 -34.95 -6.47 -43.05
CA GLN A 203 -34.98 -5.04 -43.32
C GLN A 203 -33.58 -4.45 -43.24
N ALA A 204 -33.25 -3.59 -44.21
CA ALA A 204 -32.01 -2.81 -44.15
C ALA A 204 -32.11 -1.75 -43.04
N VAL A 205 -31.64 -2.10 -41.84
CA VAL A 205 -31.57 -1.21 -40.68
C VAL A 205 -30.12 -0.75 -40.47
N ARG A 206 -29.92 0.53 -40.15
CA ARG A 206 -28.62 1.07 -39.78
C ARG A 206 -28.46 1.02 -38.26
N VAL A 207 -27.27 0.63 -37.80
CA VAL A 207 -26.93 0.59 -36.39
C VAL A 207 -26.28 1.91 -36.01
N ILE A 208 -26.90 2.62 -35.08
CA ILE A 208 -26.39 3.88 -34.54
C ILE A 208 -26.09 3.65 -33.07
N VAL A 209 -24.85 3.91 -32.67
CA VAL A 209 -24.40 3.82 -31.27
C VAL A 209 -23.89 5.19 -30.86
N ASP A 210 -24.45 5.78 -29.82
CA ASP A 210 -24.10 7.11 -29.32
C ASP A 210 -24.09 8.22 -30.39
N GLY A 211 -24.98 8.12 -31.37
CA GLY A 211 -25.08 9.08 -32.49
C GLY A 211 -24.08 8.85 -33.63
N VAL A 212 -23.23 7.83 -33.54
CA VAL A 212 -22.31 7.42 -34.62
C VAL A 212 -22.93 6.27 -35.42
N ASP A 213 -22.99 6.44 -36.74
CA ASP A 213 -23.50 5.42 -37.66
C ASP A 213 -22.43 4.34 -37.89
N MET A 214 -22.72 3.13 -37.41
CA MET A 214 -21.82 1.97 -37.45
C MET A 214 -22.03 1.09 -38.70
N GLY A 215 -22.94 1.47 -39.59
CA GLY A 215 -23.28 0.72 -40.80
C GLY A 215 -24.53 -0.16 -40.66
N PRO A 216 -24.77 -1.08 -41.60
CA PRO A 216 -25.98 -1.90 -41.62
C PRO A 216 -25.96 -3.03 -40.56
N ALA A 217 -27.14 -3.42 -40.09
CA ALA A 217 -27.33 -4.67 -39.34
C ALA A 217 -27.24 -5.89 -40.29
N PRO A 218 -26.72 -7.04 -39.85
CA PRO A 218 -26.19 -7.32 -38.52
C PRO A 218 -24.84 -6.63 -38.26
N TRP A 219 -24.63 -6.18 -37.03
CA TRP A 219 -23.39 -5.51 -36.60
C TRP A 219 -22.86 -6.10 -35.30
N GLU A 220 -21.54 -6.17 -35.17
CA GLU A 220 -20.84 -6.62 -33.97
C GLU A 220 -19.63 -5.72 -33.71
N GLY A 221 -19.44 -5.30 -32.45
CA GLY A 221 -18.28 -4.50 -32.06
C GLY A 221 -18.12 -4.35 -30.55
N GLU A 222 -16.96 -3.83 -30.13
CA GLU A 222 -16.68 -3.48 -28.73
C GLU A 222 -17.03 -2.02 -28.46
N LEU A 223 -17.72 -1.78 -27.34
CA LEU A 223 -18.11 -0.44 -26.91
C LEU A 223 -17.70 -0.22 -25.45
N PRO A 224 -17.24 0.99 -25.06
CA PRO A 224 -17.05 1.35 -23.67
C PRO A 224 -18.37 1.18 -22.88
N ARG A 225 -18.30 0.56 -21.70
CA ARG A 225 -19.44 0.38 -20.79
C ARG A 225 -19.77 1.67 -20.02
N ASP A 226 -18.94 2.69 -20.11
CA ASP A 226 -19.09 3.96 -19.39
C ASP A 226 -19.77 5.04 -20.26
N ARG A 227 -20.94 4.74 -20.84
CA ARG A 227 -21.82 5.80 -21.32
C ARG A 227 -23.27 5.59 -20.92
N THR A 228 -23.59 6.19 -19.78
CA THR A 228 -24.92 6.40 -19.23
C THR A 228 -25.67 7.42 -20.10
N THR A 229 -26.15 7.01 -21.28
CA THR A 229 -27.33 7.61 -21.93
C THR A 229 -27.85 6.65 -23.00
N SER A 230 -28.82 5.81 -22.63
CA SER A 230 -29.76 5.24 -23.61
C SER A 230 -30.53 6.40 -24.26
N PRO A 231 -30.64 6.43 -25.59
CA PRO A 231 -31.80 5.78 -26.18
C PRO A 231 -31.41 4.97 -27.43
N PHE A 232 -31.62 3.66 -27.38
CA PHE A 232 -31.76 2.86 -28.59
C PHE A 232 -32.99 3.36 -29.38
N ALA A 233 -32.77 4.25 -30.35
CA ALA A 233 -33.77 4.66 -31.32
C ALA A 233 -33.46 3.98 -32.67
N ALA A 234 -34.09 2.84 -32.92
CA ALA A 234 -34.11 2.23 -34.25
C ALA A 234 -34.99 3.10 -35.17
N GLN A 235 -34.38 4.02 -35.92
CA GLN A 235 -35.11 4.91 -36.81
C GLN A 235 -35.38 4.22 -38.16
N ARG A 236 -36.63 3.79 -38.38
CA ARG A 236 -37.10 3.27 -39.67
C ARG A 236 -37.17 4.39 -40.70
N SER A 237 -36.17 4.49 -41.57
CA SER A 237 -36.22 5.39 -42.74
C SER A 237 -37.09 4.79 -43.85
N ALA A 238 -38.40 5.02 -43.76
CA ALA A 238 -39.35 4.70 -44.82
C ALA A 238 -39.16 5.64 -46.03
N ARG A 239 -38.38 5.22 -47.04
CA ARG A 239 -38.35 5.90 -48.35
C ARG A 239 -39.64 5.58 -49.12
N ARG A 240 -40.64 6.45 -48.99
CA ARG A 240 -41.83 6.44 -49.86
C ARG A 240 -41.46 7.06 -51.22
N ARG A 241 -41.00 6.25 -52.18
CA ARG A 241 -40.94 6.67 -53.59
C ARG A 241 -42.36 6.75 -54.14
N LYS A 242 -42.88 7.97 -54.27
CA LYS A 242 -44.10 8.27 -55.04
C LYS A 242 -43.81 7.95 -56.51
N ARG A 243 -44.47 6.92 -57.05
CA ARG A 243 -44.67 6.73 -58.48
C ARG A 243 -45.71 7.78 -58.91
N SER A 244 -45.36 8.74 -59.76
CA SER A 244 -46.36 9.40 -60.62
C SER A 244 -46.26 8.79 -62.01
N ARG A 245 -47.43 8.69 -62.64
CA ARG A 245 -47.72 8.09 -63.94
C ARG A 245 -46.87 8.66 -65.06
#